data_AF-A0A2V9KND9-F1
#
_entry.id   AF-A0A2V9KND9-F1
#
_cell.length_a   1.000
_cell.length_b   1.000
_cell.length_c   1.000
_cell.angle_alpha   90.00
_cell.angle_beta   90.00
_cell.angle_gamma   90.00
#
_symmetry.space_group_name_H-M   'P 1'
#
loop_
_entity.id
_entity.type
_entity.pdbx_description
1 polymer ?
#
loop_
_entity_poly.entity_id
_entity_poly.type
_entity_poly.pdbx_seq_one_letter_code
_entity_poly.pdbx_strand_id
1 'polypeptide(L)'
;MRLVERPLAIEGAFVSLAEAARHRARMIAMVALGLAAACLPARQVLGADTLSQTTATGKIQVLQRDAIVVLENSDRLVYKHFDLKERRVVTVSLDKMSLPYHVQTSSSAERQSIVALWKKFGFTATVTDLAGKTTKVYDAYMDFYPPGGRGSLLEAVPPRTSFMLLRTGGAADDVDFEKIQSAEFNGNQIKTILRDGSSEEGQFLMPTNLPAEARFLGITDRYDPASREVFDFALPLQKIRKIEFEH
;
A
#
# COMPACT_ATOMS: atom_id res chain seq x y z
N MET A 1 14.72 -73.67 60.06
CA MET A 1 13.60 -74.60 60.24
C MET A 1 12.44 -74.09 59.40
N ARG A 2 12.07 -74.81 58.32
CA ARG A 2 10.81 -74.73 57.52
C ARG A 2 10.46 -73.36 56.91
N LEU A 3 9.87 -73.20 55.73
CA LEU A 3 9.57 -73.98 54.53
C LEU A 3 9.08 -72.87 53.57
N VAL A 4 9.68 -72.73 52.40
CA VAL A 4 9.28 -71.70 51.41
C VAL A 4 7.99 -72.18 50.73
N GLU A 5 6.95 -71.34 50.77
CA GLU A 5 5.66 -71.59 50.12
C GLU A 5 5.72 -71.32 48.59
N ARG A 6 4.84 -72.05 47.88
CA ARG A 6 4.71 -72.15 46.43
C ARG A 6 4.23 -70.84 45.76
N PRO A 7 4.53 -70.62 44.47
CA PRO A 7 3.94 -69.53 43.69
C PRO A 7 2.51 -69.87 43.24
N LEU A 8 1.61 -68.89 43.35
CA LEU A 8 0.27 -68.92 42.76
C LEU A 8 0.32 -68.44 41.30
N ALA A 9 -0.53 -69.08 40.49
CA ALA A 9 -0.65 -68.95 39.06
C ALA A 9 -0.98 -67.53 38.57
N ILE A 10 -0.36 -67.19 37.45
CA ILE A 10 -0.68 -66.08 36.56
C ILE A 10 -1.77 -66.58 35.63
N GLU A 11 -2.98 -66.01 35.68
CA GLU A 11 -3.88 -65.95 34.52
C GLU A 11 -5.06 -65.02 34.83
N GLY A 12 -5.23 -63.95 34.05
CA GLY A 12 -6.44 -63.13 34.14
C GLY A 12 -6.34 -61.62 33.88
N ALA A 13 -5.19 -61.08 33.42
CA ALA A 13 -5.03 -59.62 33.33
C ALA A 13 -4.65 -59.05 31.94
N PHE A 14 -4.71 -59.83 30.86
CA PHE A 14 -4.23 -59.36 29.55
C PHE A 14 -5.28 -58.83 28.57
N VAL A 15 -6.58 -58.99 28.85
CA VAL A 15 -7.63 -58.53 27.91
C VAL A 15 -8.06 -57.07 28.15
N SER A 16 -7.78 -56.49 29.32
CA SER A 16 -8.37 -55.18 29.72
C SER A 16 -7.62 -53.94 29.20
N LEU A 17 -6.32 -54.03 28.90
CA LEU A 17 -5.51 -52.85 28.57
C LEU A 17 -5.57 -52.42 27.08
N ALA A 18 -5.83 -53.36 26.16
CA ALA A 18 -5.83 -53.08 24.72
C ALA A 18 -7.13 -52.43 24.20
N GLU A 19 -8.26 -52.59 24.90
CA GLU A 19 -9.53 -51.97 24.53
C GLU A 19 -9.71 -50.57 25.15
N ALA A 20 -9.21 -50.36 26.37
CA ALA A 20 -9.22 -49.05 27.01
C ALA A 20 -8.37 -48.00 26.26
N ALA A 21 -7.28 -48.42 25.62
CA ALA A 21 -6.42 -47.54 24.83
C ALA A 21 -7.09 -47.07 23.52
N ARG A 22 -7.92 -47.92 22.89
CA ARG A 22 -8.59 -47.61 21.61
C ARG A 22 -9.76 -46.64 21.76
N HIS A 23 -10.46 -46.67 22.90
CA HIS A 23 -11.52 -45.69 23.19
C HIS A 23 -10.97 -44.30 23.56
N ARG A 24 -9.84 -44.23 24.28
CA ARG A 24 -9.16 -42.96 24.59
C ARG A 24 -8.55 -42.30 23.34
N ALA A 25 -7.96 -43.09 22.44
CA ALA A 25 -7.42 -42.58 21.19
C ALA A 25 -8.50 -42.01 20.24
N ARG A 26 -9.69 -42.63 20.20
CA ARG A 26 -10.83 -42.13 19.40
C ARG A 26 -11.49 -40.87 19.97
N MET A 27 -11.55 -40.71 21.29
CA MET A 27 -12.04 -39.46 21.89
C MET A 27 -11.05 -38.30 21.74
N ILE A 28 -9.75 -38.54 21.87
CA ILE A 28 -8.72 -37.50 21.65
C ILE A 28 -8.68 -37.07 20.17
N ALA A 29 -8.83 -38.01 19.24
CA ALA A 29 -8.87 -37.70 17.81
C ALA A 29 -10.11 -36.87 17.41
N MET A 30 -11.28 -37.08 18.02
CA MET A 30 -12.48 -36.27 17.73
C MET A 30 -12.45 -34.87 18.39
N VAL A 31 -11.82 -34.71 19.55
CA VAL A 31 -11.61 -33.38 20.16
C VAL A 31 -10.56 -32.57 19.40
N ALA A 32 -9.51 -33.23 18.87
CA ALA A 32 -8.52 -32.58 18.01
C ALA A 32 -9.08 -32.16 16.64
N LEU A 33 -10.03 -32.91 16.07
CA LEU A 33 -10.72 -32.52 14.83
C LEU A 33 -11.72 -31.38 15.04
N GLY A 34 -12.34 -31.29 16.22
CA GLY A 34 -13.24 -30.18 16.59
C GLY A 34 -12.52 -28.86 16.87
N LEU A 35 -11.33 -28.90 17.47
CA LEU A 35 -10.53 -27.68 17.72
C LEU A 35 -9.77 -27.18 16.48
N ALA A 36 -9.46 -28.04 15.51
CA ALA A 36 -8.79 -27.61 14.28
C ALA A 36 -9.72 -26.82 13.33
N ALA A 37 -11.04 -26.98 13.45
CA ALA A 37 -12.02 -26.26 12.62
C ALA A 37 -12.31 -24.82 13.12
N ALA A 38 -11.86 -24.45 14.32
CA ALA A 38 -12.00 -23.09 14.87
C ALA A 38 -10.84 -22.15 14.46
N CYS A 39 -9.80 -22.67 13.82
CA CYS A 39 -8.71 -21.89 13.23
C CYS A 39 -8.90 -21.71 11.72
N LEU A 40 -10.12 -21.39 11.29
CA LEU A 40 -10.23 -20.66 10.03
C LEU A 40 -9.55 -19.31 10.27
N PRO A 41 -8.56 -18.89 9.46
CA PRO A 41 -8.08 -17.52 9.56
C PRO A 41 -9.33 -16.66 9.41
N ALA A 42 -9.64 -15.84 10.42
CA ALA A 42 -10.56 -14.74 10.23
C ALA A 42 -10.10 -14.08 8.95
N ARG A 43 -10.91 -14.18 7.90
CA ARG A 43 -10.66 -13.53 6.63
C ARG A 43 -10.59 -12.07 7.05
N GLN A 44 -9.38 -11.54 7.23
CA GLN A 44 -9.20 -10.13 7.52
C GLN A 44 -9.88 -9.49 6.31
N VAL A 45 -11.08 -8.96 6.55
CA VAL A 45 -11.66 -8.03 5.62
C VAL A 45 -10.67 -6.88 5.69
N LEU A 46 -9.68 -6.92 4.80
CA LEU A 46 -8.89 -5.75 4.47
C LEU A 46 -9.96 -4.72 4.14
N GLY A 47 -10.10 -3.76 5.05
CA GLY A 47 -11.32 -3.00 5.16
C GLY A 47 -10.94 -1.68 5.78
N ALA A 48 -10.43 -0.78 4.96
CA ALA A 48 -10.55 0.63 5.29
C ALA A 48 -12.02 1.06 5.11
N ASP A 49 -12.27 2.35 5.07
CA ASP A 49 -13.63 2.86 5.00
C ASP A 49 -14.35 2.35 3.73
N THR A 50 -15.63 2.06 3.89
CA THR A 50 -16.51 1.72 2.77
C THR A 50 -17.50 2.84 2.54
N LEU A 51 -17.53 3.35 1.30
CA LEU A 51 -18.45 4.38 0.87
C LEU A 51 -19.57 3.75 0.05
N SER A 52 -20.81 4.09 0.39
CA SER A 52 -22.00 3.68 -0.35
C SER A 52 -22.98 4.82 -0.53
N GLN A 53 -23.90 4.69 -1.48
CA GLN A 53 -24.95 5.67 -1.75
C GLN A 53 -26.29 4.95 -1.93
N THR A 54 -27.36 5.57 -1.45
CA THR A 54 -28.72 5.11 -1.74
C THR A 54 -29.13 5.58 -3.14
N THR A 55 -29.45 4.65 -4.04
CA THR A 55 -29.92 4.96 -5.40
C THR A 55 -31.35 5.53 -5.38
N ALA A 56 -31.79 6.11 -6.50
CA ALA A 56 -33.17 6.59 -6.67
C ALA A 56 -34.24 5.50 -6.46
N THR A 57 -33.88 4.22 -6.58
CA THR A 57 -34.78 3.08 -6.33
C THR A 57 -34.71 2.58 -4.88
N GLY A 58 -34.03 3.30 -3.98
CA GLY A 58 -33.87 2.93 -2.57
C GLY A 58 -32.87 1.80 -2.30
N LYS A 59 -32.04 1.39 -3.28
CA LYS A 59 -31.02 0.34 -3.09
C LYS A 59 -29.72 0.96 -2.59
N ILE A 60 -28.99 0.25 -1.73
CA ILE A 60 -27.64 0.66 -1.33
C ILE A 60 -26.64 0.14 -2.36
N GLN A 61 -25.87 1.05 -2.95
CA GLN A 61 -24.79 0.72 -3.88
C GLN A 61 -23.45 1.11 -3.25
N VAL A 62 -22.51 0.16 -3.20
CA VAL A 62 -21.12 0.46 -2.79
C VAL A 62 -20.43 1.20 -3.92
N LEU A 63 -19.92 2.40 -3.62
CA LEU A 63 -19.18 3.24 -4.55
C LEU A 63 -17.69 2.94 -4.48
N GLN A 64 -17.16 2.80 -3.27
CA GLN A 64 -15.75 2.54 -3.04
C GLN A 64 -15.58 1.66 -1.79
N ARG A 65 -14.71 0.65 -1.90
CA ARG A 65 -14.14 -0.08 -0.76
C ARG A 65 -12.69 0.33 -0.59
N ASP A 66 -12.13 0.05 0.58
CA ASP A 66 -10.70 0.24 0.80
C ASP A 66 -10.31 1.71 0.57
N ALA A 67 -11.10 2.62 1.14
CA ALA A 67 -10.87 4.06 1.10
C ALA A 67 -10.50 4.61 2.47
N ILE A 68 -9.93 5.81 2.50
CA ILE A 68 -9.79 6.58 3.73
C ILE A 68 -10.51 7.91 3.55
N VAL A 69 -11.63 8.09 4.24
CA VAL A 69 -12.38 9.34 4.28
C VAL A 69 -11.63 10.34 5.17
N VAL A 70 -11.28 11.48 4.58
CA VAL A 70 -10.48 12.55 5.21
C VAL A 70 -11.25 13.83 5.46
N LEU A 71 -12.41 13.98 4.80
CA LEU A 71 -13.34 15.08 5.05
C LEU A 71 -14.76 14.59 4.81
N GLU A 72 -15.63 14.87 5.76
CA GLU A 72 -17.07 14.73 5.59
C GLU A 72 -17.75 15.94 6.23
N ASN A 73 -18.49 16.71 5.44
CA ASN A 73 -19.32 17.81 5.93
C ASN A 73 -20.73 17.74 5.29
N SER A 74 -21.52 18.81 5.40
CA SER A 74 -22.88 18.87 4.84
C SER A 74 -22.90 18.81 3.32
N ASP A 75 -21.86 19.34 2.66
CA ASP A 75 -21.88 19.63 1.23
C ASP A 75 -20.97 18.69 0.44
N ARG A 76 -20.02 18.04 1.10
CA ARG A 76 -18.92 17.33 0.44
C ARG A 76 -18.43 16.13 1.26
N LEU A 77 -17.96 15.13 0.54
CA LEU A 77 -17.22 13.99 1.06
C LEU A 77 -15.92 13.84 0.27
N VAL A 78 -14.79 13.76 0.97
CA VAL A 78 -13.47 13.58 0.36
C VAL A 78 -12.83 12.33 0.92
N TYR A 79 -12.37 11.45 0.04
CA TYR A 79 -11.69 10.23 0.40
C TYR A 79 -10.46 9.99 -0.46
N LYS A 80 -9.55 9.17 0.06
CA LYS A 80 -8.36 8.68 -0.62
C LYS A 80 -8.53 7.21 -0.94
N HIS A 81 -8.06 6.76 -2.10
CA HIS A 81 -7.95 5.33 -2.41
C HIS A 81 -6.76 5.06 -3.32
N PHE A 82 -6.29 3.82 -3.37
CA PHE A 82 -5.29 3.42 -4.35
C PHE A 82 -5.96 3.20 -5.71
N ASP A 83 -5.49 3.89 -6.74
CA ASP A 83 -5.88 3.64 -8.11
C ASP A 83 -4.85 2.70 -8.74
N LEU A 84 -5.31 1.51 -9.13
CA LEU A 84 -4.44 0.47 -9.68
C LEU A 84 -3.91 0.82 -11.08
N LYS A 85 -4.69 1.58 -11.88
CA LYS A 85 -4.32 1.99 -13.23
C LYS A 85 -3.25 3.08 -13.17
N GLU A 86 -3.37 4.01 -12.23
CA GLU A 86 -2.38 5.07 -12.02
C GLU A 86 -1.22 4.63 -11.10
N ARG A 87 -1.34 3.45 -10.48
CA ARG A 87 -0.39 2.88 -9.48
C ARG A 87 -0.03 3.87 -8.38
N ARG A 88 -1.02 4.65 -7.91
CA ARG A 88 -0.84 5.64 -6.85
C ARG A 88 -2.11 5.85 -6.04
N VAL A 89 -1.97 6.48 -4.87
CA VAL A 89 -3.11 6.99 -4.12
C VAL A 89 -3.65 8.29 -4.73
N VAL A 90 -4.97 8.36 -4.90
CA VAL A 90 -5.68 9.53 -5.43
C VAL A 90 -6.72 10.04 -4.43
N THR A 91 -7.02 11.34 -4.52
CA THR A 91 -8.08 11.99 -3.74
C THR A 91 -9.31 12.18 -4.62
N VAL A 92 -10.47 11.75 -4.13
CA VAL A 92 -11.77 11.95 -4.78
C VAL A 92 -12.62 12.86 -3.91
N SER A 93 -13.24 13.85 -4.54
CA SER A 93 -14.20 14.77 -3.92
C SER A 93 -15.58 14.52 -4.52
N LEU A 94 -16.54 14.19 -3.66
CA LEU A 94 -17.94 14.00 -4.03
C LEU A 94 -18.78 15.10 -3.40
N ASP A 95 -19.61 15.75 -4.21
CA ASP A 95 -20.58 16.71 -3.73
C ASP A 95 -21.82 15.96 -3.19
N LYS A 96 -22.20 16.27 -1.95
CA LYS A 96 -23.40 15.70 -1.32
C LYS A 96 -24.64 16.32 -1.95
N MET A 97 -25.14 15.68 -2.99
CA MET A 97 -26.39 16.02 -3.66
C MET A 97 -27.61 15.43 -2.90
N SER A 98 -28.76 15.35 -3.56
CA SER A 98 -30.04 14.90 -2.98
C SER A 98 -30.06 13.46 -2.44
N LEU A 99 -29.11 12.60 -2.83
CA LEU A 99 -29.02 11.23 -2.37
C LEU A 99 -27.93 11.06 -1.31
N PRO A 100 -28.24 10.55 -0.10
CA PRO A 100 -27.29 10.47 0.99
C PRO A 100 -26.19 9.44 0.70
N TYR A 101 -24.95 9.84 1.01
CA TYR A 101 -23.83 8.92 1.15
C TYR A 101 -23.81 8.32 2.55
N HIS A 102 -23.41 7.05 2.64
CA HIS A 102 -23.18 6.35 3.89
C HIS A 102 -21.72 5.93 3.95
N VAL A 103 -21.04 6.35 5.02
CA VAL A 103 -19.65 6.00 5.31
C VAL A 103 -19.63 4.98 6.44
N GLN A 104 -19.11 3.79 6.16
CA GLN A 104 -18.71 2.86 7.20
C GLN A 104 -17.22 3.08 7.47
N THR A 105 -16.94 3.83 8.53
CA THR A 105 -15.58 4.15 8.96
C THR A 105 -14.93 2.96 9.66
N SER A 106 -13.70 2.64 9.25
CA SER A 106 -12.89 1.60 9.89
C SER A 106 -12.05 2.14 11.04
N SER A 107 -11.50 1.23 11.84
CA SER A 107 -10.56 1.56 12.92
C SER A 107 -9.25 2.15 12.38
N SER A 108 -8.51 2.83 13.25
CA SER A 108 -7.18 3.35 12.91
C SER A 108 -6.21 2.26 12.47
N ALA A 109 -6.27 1.07 13.09
CA ALA A 109 -5.44 -0.08 12.73
C ALA A 109 -5.76 -0.61 11.32
N GLU A 110 -7.03 -0.64 10.93
CA GLU A 110 -7.45 -1.05 9.60
C GLU A 110 -7.04 -0.03 8.53
N ARG A 111 -7.20 1.27 8.82
CA ARG A 111 -6.68 2.37 7.98
C ARG A 111 -5.16 2.36 7.87
N GLN A 112 -4.43 1.93 8.89
CA GLN A 112 -2.98 1.72 8.78
C GLN A 112 -2.66 0.51 7.88
N SER A 113 -3.48 -0.53 7.96
CA SER A 113 -3.29 -1.76 7.17
C SER A 113 -3.44 -1.50 5.67
N ILE A 114 -4.36 -0.61 5.27
CA ILE A 114 -4.46 -0.23 3.86
C ILE A 114 -3.27 0.62 3.39
N VAL A 115 -2.71 1.49 4.24
CA VAL A 115 -1.47 2.20 3.90
C VAL A 115 -0.33 1.20 3.62
N ALA A 116 -0.23 0.11 4.38
CA ALA A 116 0.74 -0.94 4.10
C ALA A 116 0.51 -1.60 2.72
N LEU A 117 -0.74 -1.69 2.26
CA LEU A 117 -1.08 -2.13 0.91
C LEU A 117 -0.61 -1.13 -0.15
N TRP A 118 -0.81 0.17 0.07
CA TRP A 118 -0.36 1.23 -0.84
C TRP A 118 1.15 1.20 -1.02
N LYS A 119 1.89 1.04 0.10
CA LYS A 119 3.35 0.89 0.10
C LYS A 119 3.85 -0.29 -0.73
N LYS A 120 3.03 -1.33 -0.91
CA LYS A 120 3.38 -2.54 -1.64
C LYS A 120 3.16 -2.42 -3.16
N PHE A 121 2.15 -1.66 -3.59
CA PHE A 121 1.78 -1.59 -5.01
C PHE A 121 2.33 -0.36 -5.74
N GLY A 122 2.50 0.74 -5.01
CA GLY A 122 3.14 1.95 -5.53
C GLY A 122 4.65 1.77 -5.68
N PHE A 123 5.30 2.70 -6.38
CA PHE A 123 6.75 2.67 -6.51
C PHE A 123 7.41 2.98 -5.17
N THR A 124 8.44 2.22 -4.82
CA THR A 124 9.26 2.50 -3.64
C THR A 124 10.63 3.01 -4.11
N ALA A 125 11.13 4.04 -3.46
CA ALA A 125 12.43 4.61 -3.78
C ALA A 125 13.15 5.15 -2.54
N THR A 126 14.47 5.12 -2.57
CA THR A 126 15.31 5.89 -1.65
C THR A 126 15.72 7.18 -2.34
N VAL A 127 15.30 8.32 -1.77
CA VAL A 127 15.64 9.65 -2.27
C VAL A 127 16.79 10.20 -1.45
N THR A 128 17.83 10.67 -2.12
CA THR A 128 18.94 11.37 -1.49
C THR A 128 18.92 12.83 -1.89
N ASP A 129 18.83 13.74 -0.92
CA ASP A 129 18.87 15.17 -1.17
C ASP A 129 20.29 15.70 -1.43
N LEU A 130 20.40 16.99 -1.79
CA LEU A 130 21.69 17.64 -2.02
C LEU A 130 22.59 17.68 -0.77
N ALA A 131 22.01 17.64 0.43
CA ALA A 131 22.76 17.57 1.69
C ALA A 131 23.24 16.14 2.01
N GLY A 132 22.85 15.15 1.20
CA GLY A 132 23.18 13.74 1.39
C GLY A 132 22.25 12.99 2.35
N LYS A 133 21.17 13.60 2.83
CA LYS A 133 20.17 12.91 3.64
C LYS A 133 19.38 11.97 2.75
N THR A 134 19.28 10.71 3.17
CA THR A 134 18.47 9.70 2.52
C THR A 134 17.09 9.61 3.17
N THR A 135 16.06 9.35 2.38
CA THR A 135 14.69 9.12 2.86
C THR A 135 14.04 8.04 2.00
N LYS A 136 13.50 7.01 2.65
CA LYS A 136 12.71 5.99 1.97
C LYS A 136 11.30 6.52 1.74
N VAL A 137 10.86 6.46 0.50
CA VAL A 137 9.59 6.97 -0.01
C VAL A 137 8.85 5.82 -0.66
N TYR A 138 7.60 5.62 -0.28
CA TYR A 138 6.69 4.66 -0.87
C TYR A 138 5.60 5.40 -1.65
N ASP A 139 4.88 4.69 -2.50
CA ASP A 139 3.88 5.28 -3.38
C ASP A 139 4.44 6.50 -4.14
N ALA A 140 5.62 6.33 -4.73
CA ALA A 140 6.39 7.41 -5.28
C ALA A 140 5.89 7.84 -6.66
N TYR A 141 5.70 9.14 -6.86
CA TYR A 141 5.30 9.74 -8.12
C TYR A 141 5.83 11.17 -8.23
N MET A 142 5.65 11.78 -9.40
CA MET A 142 5.92 13.18 -9.65
C MET A 142 4.62 13.97 -9.74
N ASP A 143 4.63 15.16 -9.16
CA ASP A 143 3.56 16.12 -9.33
C ASP A 143 4.15 17.51 -9.61
N PHE A 144 3.32 18.40 -10.14
CA PHE A 144 3.74 19.66 -10.73
C PHE A 144 2.97 20.81 -10.09
N TYR A 145 3.72 21.76 -9.54
CA TYR A 145 3.14 22.90 -8.81
C TYR A 145 3.52 24.22 -9.48
N PRO A 146 2.68 25.26 -9.35
CA PRO A 146 3.11 26.62 -9.69
C PRO A 146 4.40 27.01 -8.94
N PRO A 147 5.32 27.76 -9.58
CA PRO A 147 6.54 28.22 -8.93
C PRO A 147 6.25 28.98 -7.64
N GLY A 148 7.04 28.73 -6.59
CA GLY A 148 6.83 29.34 -5.28
C GLY A 148 5.76 28.66 -4.39
N GLY A 149 5.17 27.56 -4.85
CA GLY A 149 4.34 26.67 -4.01
C GLY A 149 3.00 27.25 -3.57
N ARG A 150 2.53 28.33 -4.20
CA ARG A 150 1.21 28.93 -3.96
C ARG A 150 0.31 28.71 -5.16
N GLY A 151 -0.65 27.79 -5.04
CA GLY A 151 -1.76 27.65 -6.00
C GLY A 151 -1.97 26.23 -6.50
N SER A 152 -3.25 25.87 -6.67
CA SER A 152 -3.74 24.61 -7.25
C SER A 152 -3.96 24.70 -8.78
N LEU A 153 -3.27 25.64 -9.45
CA LEU A 153 -3.62 26.02 -10.83
C LEU A 153 -2.50 25.69 -11.83
N LEU A 154 -2.06 24.44 -11.79
CA LEU A 154 -1.71 23.73 -13.02
C LEU A 154 -2.86 22.76 -13.29
N GLU A 155 -4.04 23.28 -13.64
CA GLU A 155 -5.28 22.52 -13.86
C GLU A 155 -5.20 21.42 -14.94
N ALA A 156 -4.03 21.21 -15.56
CA ALA A 156 -3.87 20.35 -16.74
C ALA A 156 -2.64 19.43 -16.72
N VAL A 157 -1.84 19.38 -15.65
CA VAL A 157 -0.69 18.47 -15.60
C VAL A 157 -0.97 17.33 -14.64
N PRO A 158 -1.26 16.11 -15.14
CA PRO A 158 -1.47 14.97 -14.27
C PRO A 158 -0.16 14.56 -13.59
N PRO A 159 -0.21 14.06 -12.35
CA PRO A 159 0.90 13.37 -11.73
C PRO A 159 1.42 12.22 -12.62
N ARG A 160 2.72 11.91 -12.54
CA ARG A 160 3.39 10.92 -13.39
C ARG A 160 4.30 9.98 -12.61
N THR A 161 4.52 8.79 -13.16
CA THR A 161 5.52 7.81 -12.67
C THR A 161 6.60 7.58 -13.72
N SER A 162 7.05 8.66 -14.37
CA SER A 162 8.07 8.66 -15.41
C SER A 162 8.81 10.00 -15.44
N PHE A 163 10.01 10.01 -16.03
CA PHE A 163 10.71 11.23 -16.42
C PHE A 163 10.62 11.44 -17.93
N MET A 164 10.20 12.62 -18.36
CA MET A 164 10.29 13.01 -19.77
C MET A 164 11.68 13.59 -20.02
N LEU A 165 12.47 12.95 -20.89
CA LEU A 165 13.85 13.33 -21.14
C LEU A 165 14.04 13.76 -22.60
N LEU A 166 14.70 14.90 -22.81
CA LEU A 166 15.27 15.28 -24.10
C LEU A 166 16.69 14.71 -24.20
N ARG A 167 16.85 13.66 -25.00
CA ARG A 167 18.14 13.02 -25.24
C ARG A 167 19.02 13.87 -26.18
N THR A 168 20.34 13.70 -26.11
CA THR A 168 21.33 14.45 -26.92
C THR A 168 21.10 14.39 -28.43
N GLY A 169 20.37 13.39 -28.94
CA GLY A 169 19.96 13.28 -30.35
C GLY A 169 18.69 14.04 -30.73
N GLY A 170 18.10 14.81 -29.82
CA GLY A 170 16.87 15.59 -30.05
C GLY A 170 15.57 14.81 -29.90
N ALA A 171 15.63 13.51 -29.59
CA ALA A 171 14.46 12.70 -29.27
C ALA A 171 14.00 12.97 -27.83
N ALA A 172 12.71 13.26 -27.67
CA ALA A 172 12.04 13.32 -26.38
C ALA A 172 11.31 12.00 -26.12
N ASP A 173 11.52 11.40 -24.96
CA ASP A 173 10.92 10.11 -24.59
C ASP A 173 10.60 10.05 -23.09
N ASP A 174 9.61 9.25 -22.73
CA ASP A 174 9.25 9.00 -21.34
C ASP A 174 10.02 7.78 -20.81
N VAL A 175 10.73 7.95 -19.70
CA VAL A 175 11.44 6.88 -18.99
C VAL A 175 10.66 6.53 -17.73
N ASP A 176 9.93 5.41 -17.79
CA ASP A 176 9.08 4.93 -16.69
C ASP A 176 9.89 4.52 -15.45
N PHE A 177 9.38 4.85 -14.26
CA PHE A 177 9.99 4.44 -12.98
C PHE A 177 10.19 2.92 -12.88
N GLU A 178 9.32 2.15 -13.53
CA GLU A 178 9.42 0.69 -13.60
C GLU A 178 10.71 0.21 -14.29
N LYS A 179 11.21 0.96 -15.28
CA LYS A 179 12.43 0.62 -16.03
C LYS A 179 13.69 1.16 -15.37
N ILE A 180 13.56 2.11 -14.45
CA ILE A 180 14.69 2.81 -13.83
C ILE A 180 15.15 2.05 -12.59
N GLN A 181 16.46 1.86 -12.49
CA GLN A 181 17.13 1.44 -11.26
C GLN A 181 17.49 2.67 -10.41
N SER A 182 18.11 3.67 -11.02
CA SER A 182 18.39 4.93 -10.34
C SER A 182 18.39 6.14 -11.28
N ALA A 183 18.08 7.31 -10.75
CA ALA A 183 18.17 8.59 -11.44
C ALA A 183 19.08 9.54 -10.66
N GLU A 184 20.09 10.11 -11.32
CA GLU A 184 21.01 11.10 -10.78
C GLU A 184 20.72 12.46 -11.42
N PHE A 185 20.72 13.51 -10.59
CA PHE A 185 20.27 14.84 -10.98
C PHE A 185 21.42 15.84 -10.86
N ASN A 186 21.63 16.63 -11.91
CA ASN A 186 22.57 17.74 -11.93
C ASN A 186 21.93 18.95 -12.63
N GLY A 187 21.30 19.82 -11.84
CA GLY A 187 20.48 20.90 -12.37
C GLY A 187 19.29 20.33 -13.15
N ASN A 188 19.22 20.63 -14.45
CA ASN A 188 18.18 20.09 -15.34
C ASN A 188 18.62 18.84 -16.10
N GLN A 189 19.86 18.39 -15.94
CA GLN A 189 20.32 17.14 -16.53
C GLN A 189 19.98 15.97 -15.60
N ILE A 190 19.44 14.91 -16.19
CA ILE A 190 19.16 13.66 -15.50
C ILE A 190 19.92 12.55 -16.22
N LYS A 191 20.64 11.74 -15.43
CA LYS A 191 21.18 10.46 -15.86
C LYS A 191 20.38 9.34 -15.20
N THR A 192 19.68 8.55 -15.99
CA THR A 192 18.96 7.36 -15.53
C THR A 192 19.76 6.11 -15.85
N ILE A 193 20.00 5.29 -14.84
CA ILE A 193 20.50 3.92 -14.99
C ILE A 193 19.27 3.02 -15.01
N LEU A 194 19.08 2.29 -16.11
CA LEU A 194 17.96 1.39 -16.29
C LEU A 194 18.25 0.02 -15.66
N ARG A 195 17.20 -0.74 -15.39
CA ARG A 195 17.30 -2.07 -14.77
C ARG A 195 17.99 -3.11 -15.64
N ASP A 196 18.05 -2.89 -16.95
CA ASP A 196 18.81 -3.72 -17.89
C ASP A 196 20.32 -3.38 -17.90
N GLY A 197 20.75 -2.42 -17.09
CA GLY A 197 22.14 -1.96 -16.98
C GLY A 197 22.53 -0.89 -18.00
N SER A 198 21.65 -0.55 -18.94
CA SER A 198 21.87 0.59 -19.84
C SER A 198 21.71 1.92 -19.11
N SER A 199 22.20 3.00 -19.72
CA SER A 199 22.04 4.34 -19.17
C SER A 199 21.50 5.29 -20.22
N GLU A 200 20.55 6.11 -19.82
CA GLU A 200 20.08 7.24 -20.60
C GLU A 200 20.43 8.55 -19.90
N GLU A 201 20.79 9.55 -20.69
CA GLU A 201 21.11 10.88 -20.19
C GLU A 201 20.41 11.91 -21.07
N GLY A 202 19.88 12.94 -20.42
CA GLY A 202 19.19 14.01 -21.12
C GLY A 202 18.69 15.10 -20.19
N GLN A 203 18.15 16.15 -20.82
CA GLN A 203 17.53 17.23 -20.09
C GLN A 203 16.11 16.83 -19.68
N PHE A 204 15.76 17.06 -18.41
CA PHE A 204 14.38 16.93 -17.96
C PHE A 204 13.46 17.92 -18.67
N LEU A 205 12.39 17.41 -19.26
CA LEU A 205 11.36 18.21 -19.91
C LEU A 205 10.14 18.33 -19.00
N MET A 206 9.69 19.56 -18.82
CA MET A 206 8.40 19.81 -18.19
C MET A 206 7.27 19.37 -19.13
N PRO A 207 6.25 18.66 -18.64
CA PRO A 207 5.09 18.26 -19.45
C PRO A 207 4.14 19.41 -19.78
N THR A 208 4.55 20.65 -19.53
CA THR A 208 3.77 21.87 -19.73
C THR A 208 4.67 23.01 -20.18
N ASN A 209 4.10 23.94 -20.95
CA ASN A 209 4.72 25.20 -21.32
C ASN A 209 4.48 26.30 -20.28
N LEU A 210 3.64 26.05 -19.27
CA LEU A 210 3.42 26.97 -18.16
C LEU A 210 4.57 26.85 -17.15
N PRO A 211 4.96 27.94 -16.48
CA PRO A 211 5.91 27.87 -15.38
C PRO A 211 5.43 26.88 -14.32
N ALA A 212 6.29 25.92 -13.95
CA ALA A 212 5.99 24.89 -12.98
C ALA A 212 7.26 24.45 -12.23
N GLU A 213 7.08 23.82 -11.07
CA GLU A 213 8.10 23.15 -10.28
C GLU A 213 7.73 21.67 -10.18
N ALA A 214 8.59 20.80 -10.72
CA ALA A 214 8.44 19.36 -10.59
C ALA A 214 8.92 18.91 -9.22
N ARG A 215 8.09 18.14 -8.52
CA ARG A 215 8.40 17.56 -7.22
C ARG A 215 8.30 16.05 -7.28
N PHE A 216 9.17 15.37 -6.54
CA PHE A 216 9.03 13.96 -6.23
C PHE A 216 8.27 13.82 -4.91
N LEU A 217 7.17 13.08 -4.96
CA LEU A 217 6.22 12.92 -3.87
C LEU A 217 6.12 11.45 -3.46
N GLY A 218 5.58 11.23 -2.28
CA GLY A 218 5.14 9.92 -1.81
C GLY A 218 4.89 9.94 -0.31
N ILE A 219 4.76 8.76 0.27
CA ILE A 219 4.57 8.57 1.70
C ILE A 219 5.82 8.02 2.37
N THR A 220 6.07 8.39 3.62
CA THR A 220 7.14 7.84 4.46
C THR A 220 6.61 6.77 5.40
N ASP A 221 7.52 6.18 6.19
CA ASP A 221 7.10 5.27 7.28
C ASP A 221 6.29 5.93 8.39
N ARG A 222 6.27 7.27 8.44
CA ARG A 222 5.55 8.05 9.45
C ARG A 222 4.22 8.62 8.93
N TYR A 223 3.80 8.22 7.73
CA TYR A 223 2.58 8.72 7.13
C TYR A 223 1.35 8.43 8.01
N ASP A 224 0.60 9.49 8.31
CA ASP A 224 -0.65 9.43 9.03
C ASP A 224 -1.81 9.20 8.05
N PRO A 225 -2.52 8.05 8.12
CA PRO A 225 -3.67 7.79 7.26
C PRO A 225 -4.78 8.84 7.42
N ALA A 226 -4.90 9.52 8.57
CA ALA A 226 -5.89 10.56 8.80
C ALA A 226 -5.53 11.91 8.18
N SER A 227 -4.29 12.09 7.69
CA SER A 227 -3.89 13.30 6.97
C SER A 227 -4.80 13.54 5.76
N ARG A 228 -5.11 14.81 5.48
CA ARG A 228 -5.86 15.18 4.26
C ARG A 228 -5.05 14.97 2.99
N GLU A 229 -3.73 15.06 3.10
CA GLU A 229 -2.82 14.88 1.97
C GLU A 229 -2.59 13.39 1.68
N VAL A 230 -2.41 13.05 0.41
CA VAL A 230 -2.05 11.69 -0.04
C VAL A 230 -0.54 11.40 0.14
N PHE A 231 0.24 12.41 0.52
CA PHE A 231 1.69 12.35 0.71
C PHE A 231 2.10 13.04 2.02
N ASP A 232 3.23 12.65 2.59
CA ASP A 232 3.94 13.39 3.65
C ASP A 232 5.42 13.66 3.27
N PHE A 233 5.85 13.19 2.10
CA PHE A 233 7.11 13.55 1.47
C PHE A 233 6.85 14.31 0.17
N ALA A 234 7.50 15.47 0.02
CA ALA A 234 7.51 16.23 -1.22
C ALA A 234 8.81 17.02 -1.33
N LEU A 235 9.59 16.77 -2.38
CA LEU A 235 10.86 17.44 -2.60
C LEU A 235 11.00 17.88 -4.07
N PRO A 236 11.30 19.16 -4.35
CA PRO A 236 11.59 19.61 -5.72
C PRO A 236 12.75 18.81 -6.32
N LEU A 237 12.65 18.44 -7.61
CA LEU A 237 13.70 17.68 -8.29
C LEU A 237 15.07 18.38 -8.21
N GLN A 238 15.08 19.72 -8.24
CA GLN A 238 16.29 20.53 -8.10
C GLN A 238 16.99 20.38 -6.74
N LYS A 239 16.31 19.84 -5.72
CA LYS A 239 16.85 19.56 -4.39
C LYS A 239 17.21 18.10 -4.19
N ILE A 240 17.03 17.27 -5.20
CA ILE A 240 17.36 15.85 -5.20
C ILE A 240 18.71 15.68 -5.88
N ARG A 241 19.56 14.85 -5.28
CA ARG A 241 20.82 14.39 -5.87
C ARG A 241 20.64 13.07 -6.61
N LYS A 242 19.96 12.12 -5.96
CA LYS A 242 19.80 10.75 -6.46
C LYS A 242 18.45 10.17 -6.01
N ILE A 243 17.83 9.37 -6.87
CA ILE A 243 16.70 8.50 -6.55
C ILE A 243 17.10 7.07 -6.91
N GLU A 244 16.89 6.14 -6.00
CA GLU A 244 17.13 4.70 -6.20
C GLU A 244 15.82 3.96 -6.06
N PHE A 245 15.32 3.36 -7.13
CA PHE A 245 14.03 2.67 -7.14
C PHE A 245 14.18 1.21 -6.70
N GLU A 246 13.28 0.76 -5.82
CA GLU A 246 13.17 -0.63 -5.39
C GLU A 246 12.31 -1.44 -6.36
N HIS A 247 12.28 -2.76 -6.17
CA HIS A 247 11.51 -3.70 -6.99
C HIS A 247 10.03 -3.71 -6.62
#